data_AF-A0A523JPG1-F1
#
_entry.id   AF-A0A523JPG1-F1
#
_cell.length_a   1.000
_cell.length_b   1.000
_cell.length_c   1.000
_cell.angle_alpha   90.00
_cell.angle_beta   90.00
_cell.angle_gamma   90.00
#
_symmetry.space_group_name_H-M   'P 1'
#
loop_
_entity.id
_entity.type
_entity.pdbx_description
1 polymer ?
#
loop_
_entity_poly.entity_id
_entity_poly.type
_entity_poly.pdbx_seq_one_letter_code
_entity_poly.pdbx_strand_id
1 'polypeptide(L)'
;MPCISTTILLRKTRIGERNMFDFKRTLTLIKGAIFDPEATWDRYLPDAGDWKKTAVLLTGPLVVGSGVLSYVLAAIFPSRLPFYPSPSFLDMLSGIVVSAIAAVVIAFVVAILAGLFKGKNSFPLALAATSLAFVPGYLGNALVHIPWLGGLLALALGIYGLVLLWRILPRYLEVPSASRMGHYILSLVTSVVTFFILATVIGTGLIGAGTSGLEVSKDSGFMRDGDFGTAPSGLFGDMERQAKIMEAADKDTYDPPGNGKLSKGQVQNFIKVMAKTRDYRIAQTKELEELGKKAEEDEIVSLSEAFSGMTGIMNISTAEMEVVITGDGNWAEHQWIKERLRVARIQKDINDAVKHNYELYLEFAEELREIEHW
;
A
#
# COMPACT_ATOMS: atom_id res chain seq x y z
N MET A 1 0.04 16.13 81.47
CA MET A 1 0.67 15.22 80.50
C MET A 1 -0.21 15.19 79.25
N PRO A 2 0.24 15.75 78.12
CA PRO A 2 -0.65 16.11 77.01
C PRO A 2 -0.58 15.19 75.79
N CYS A 3 -1.70 15.21 75.06
CA CYS A 3 -1.86 15.20 73.61
C CYS A 3 -1.45 13.98 72.78
N ILE A 4 -2.49 13.21 72.44
CA ILE A 4 -2.67 12.47 71.19
C ILE A 4 -2.48 13.44 70.01
N SER A 5 -1.41 13.28 69.23
CA SER A 5 -1.19 14.05 68.01
C SER A 5 -1.30 13.14 66.78
N THR A 6 -2.52 13.14 66.26
CA THR A 6 -2.93 12.78 64.90
C THR A 6 -1.89 13.21 63.85
N THR A 7 -1.12 12.25 63.34
CA THR A 7 -0.28 12.48 62.14
C THR A 7 -1.03 11.91 60.94
N ILE A 8 -1.95 12.72 60.42
CA ILE A 8 -2.50 12.56 59.08
C ILE A 8 -1.34 12.78 58.11
N LEU A 9 -0.83 11.70 57.53
CA LEU A 9 0.05 11.74 56.37
C LEU A 9 -0.77 12.28 55.19
N LEU A 10 -0.82 13.61 55.07
CA LEU A 10 -1.14 14.30 53.83
C LEU A 10 -0.05 13.93 52.82
N ARG A 11 -0.27 12.81 52.13
CA ARG A 11 0.41 12.49 50.88
C ARG A 11 0.06 13.62 49.92
N LYS A 12 0.93 14.63 49.87
CA LYS A 12 0.98 15.64 48.83
C LYS A 12 1.19 14.90 47.51
N THR A 13 0.12 14.36 46.93
CA THR A 13 0.07 14.00 45.52
C THR A 13 0.26 15.30 44.79
N ARG A 14 1.53 15.58 44.50
CA ARG A 14 1.98 16.53 43.52
C ARG A 14 1.26 16.16 42.23
N ILE A 15 0.10 16.76 42.01
CA ILE A 15 -0.51 16.93 40.69
C ILE A 15 0.43 17.89 39.97
N GLY A 16 1.65 17.40 39.69
CA GLY A 16 2.46 18.00 38.65
C GLY A 16 1.69 17.71 37.38
N GLU A 17 1.36 18.76 36.65
CA GLU A 17 0.92 18.70 35.27
C GLU A 17 1.80 17.68 34.54
N ARG A 18 1.29 16.44 34.43
CA ARG A 18 1.94 15.44 33.60
C ARG A 18 1.58 15.87 32.20
N ASN A 19 2.48 16.59 31.55
CA ASN A 19 2.48 16.71 30.10
C ASN A 19 2.22 15.30 29.56
N MET A 20 1.04 15.09 28.98
CA MET A 20 0.64 13.77 28.47
C MET A 20 1.62 13.28 27.40
N PHE A 21 2.34 14.21 26.79
CA PHE A 21 3.45 13.98 25.89
C PHE A 21 4.80 14.21 26.58
N ASP A 22 5.66 13.19 26.56
CA ASP A 22 7.05 13.24 27.03
C ASP A 22 7.97 12.69 25.94
N PHE A 23 8.57 13.61 25.17
CA PHE A 23 9.43 13.27 24.03
C PHE A 23 10.62 12.36 24.40
N LYS A 24 11.25 12.59 25.57
CA LYS A 24 12.41 11.76 25.98
C LYS A 24 11.96 10.34 26.24
N ARG A 25 10.81 10.19 26.87
CA ARG A 25 10.21 8.89 27.14
C ARG A 25 9.75 8.21 25.84
N THR A 26 9.12 8.93 24.92
CA THR A 26 8.76 8.42 23.59
C THR A 26 9.99 7.89 22.86
N LEU A 27 11.06 8.68 22.78
CA LEU A 27 12.30 8.27 22.10
C LEU A 27 12.94 7.04 22.77
N THR A 28 12.88 6.97 24.10
CA THR A 28 13.35 5.79 24.85
C THR A 28 12.54 4.55 24.50
N LEU A 29 11.22 4.66 24.36
CA LEU A 29 10.36 3.55 23.95
C LEU A 29 10.62 3.13 22.51
N ILE A 30 10.76 4.07 21.57
CA ILE A 30 11.06 3.79 20.16
C ILE A 30 12.41 3.08 20.04
N LYS A 31 13.45 3.63 20.68
CA LYS A 31 14.80 3.03 20.68
C LYS A 31 14.76 1.64 21.34
N GLY A 32 14.10 1.53 22.47
CA GLY A 32 13.94 0.28 23.19
C GLY A 32 13.22 -0.78 22.38
N ALA A 33 12.11 -0.43 21.71
CA ALA A 33 11.35 -1.35 20.87
C ALA A 33 12.19 -1.94 19.71
N ILE A 34 13.19 -1.21 19.22
CA ILE A 34 14.08 -1.67 18.14
C ILE A 34 15.27 -2.48 18.67
N PHE A 35 15.93 -2.03 19.73
CA PHE A 35 17.22 -2.60 20.15
C PHE A 35 17.13 -3.52 21.37
N ASP A 36 16.13 -3.32 22.23
CA ASP A 36 15.90 -4.13 23.43
C ASP A 36 14.39 -4.34 23.64
N PRO A 37 13.74 -5.05 22.69
CA PRO A 37 12.28 -5.12 22.62
C PRO A 37 11.69 -5.71 23.90
N GLU A 38 12.22 -6.82 24.38
CA GLU A 38 11.63 -7.55 25.52
C GLU A 38 11.65 -6.73 26.81
N ALA A 39 12.80 -6.15 27.16
CA ALA A 39 12.90 -5.31 28.35
C ALA A 39 12.02 -4.05 28.24
N THR A 40 11.87 -3.51 27.03
CA THR A 40 11.01 -2.37 26.76
C THR A 40 9.54 -2.73 26.97
N TRP A 41 9.12 -3.90 26.49
CA TRP A 41 7.76 -4.40 26.65
C TRP A 41 7.43 -4.63 28.11
N ASP A 42 8.31 -5.27 28.87
CA ASP A 42 8.10 -5.56 30.28
C ASP A 42 8.04 -4.28 31.12
N ARG A 43 8.89 -3.30 30.79
CA ARG A 43 8.89 -1.99 31.44
C ARG A 43 7.64 -1.17 31.12
N TYR A 44 7.07 -1.32 29.92
CA TYR A 44 5.90 -0.58 29.48
C TYR A 44 4.56 -1.24 29.86
N LEU A 45 4.54 -2.56 30.05
CA LEU A 45 3.33 -3.34 30.31
C LEU A 45 2.46 -2.79 31.47
N PRO A 46 3.00 -2.34 32.62
CA PRO A 46 2.20 -1.77 33.70
C PRO A 46 1.41 -0.52 33.29
N ASP A 47 1.89 0.19 32.27
CA ASP A 47 1.29 1.41 31.74
C ASP A 47 0.39 1.17 30.51
N ALA A 48 0.43 -0.04 29.93
CA ALA A 48 -0.28 -0.40 28.71
C ALA A 48 -1.81 -0.48 28.87
N GLY A 49 -2.31 -0.54 30.12
CA GLY A 49 -3.74 -0.58 30.41
C GLY A 49 -4.51 0.72 30.09
N ASP A 50 -3.81 1.83 29.83
CA ASP A 50 -4.40 3.11 29.44
C ASP A 50 -4.12 3.41 27.96
N TRP A 51 -5.15 3.25 27.12
CA TRP A 51 -5.02 3.47 25.67
C TRP A 51 -4.72 4.93 25.33
N LYS A 52 -5.20 5.91 26.11
CA LYS A 52 -4.94 7.33 25.87
C LYS A 52 -3.48 7.66 26.09
N LYS A 53 -2.91 7.07 27.15
CA LYS A 53 -1.48 7.19 27.44
C LYS A 53 -0.64 6.58 26.32
N THR A 54 -0.97 5.40 25.85
CA THR A 54 -0.29 4.77 24.70
C THR A 54 -0.42 5.60 23.43
N ALA A 55 -1.62 6.10 23.13
CA ALA A 55 -1.87 6.92 21.96
C ALA A 55 -1.06 8.22 21.97
N VAL A 56 -0.99 8.93 23.10
CA VAL A 56 -0.30 10.22 23.18
C VAL A 56 1.21 10.08 23.38
N LEU A 57 1.65 9.04 24.11
CA LEU A 57 3.06 8.83 24.43
C LEU A 57 3.82 8.12 23.31
N LEU A 58 3.17 7.21 22.58
CA LEU A 58 3.84 6.35 21.60
C LEU A 58 3.20 6.46 20.21
N THR A 59 1.94 6.04 20.06
CA THR A 59 1.33 5.85 18.73
C THR A 59 1.26 7.14 17.92
N GLY A 60 0.72 8.22 18.50
CA GLY A 60 0.58 9.51 17.84
C GLY A 60 1.92 10.12 17.42
N PRO A 61 2.89 10.27 18.34
CA PRO A 61 4.23 10.74 17.99
C PRO A 61 4.94 9.86 16.96
N LEU A 62 4.75 8.55 17.00
CA LEU A 62 5.31 7.61 16.03
C LEU A 62 4.72 7.79 14.63
N VAL A 63 3.39 7.89 14.53
CA VAL A 63 2.66 8.11 13.27
C VAL A 63 3.04 9.46 12.67
N VAL A 64 2.99 10.54 13.46
CA VAL A 64 3.36 11.89 13.00
C VAL A 64 4.84 11.93 12.61
N GLY A 65 5.71 11.37 13.45
CA GLY A 65 7.15 11.34 13.19
C GLY A 65 7.51 10.55 11.93
N SER A 66 6.87 9.41 11.70
CA SER A 66 7.05 8.60 10.48
C SER A 66 6.57 9.34 9.23
N GLY A 67 5.37 9.94 9.27
CA GLY A 67 4.83 10.69 8.14
C GLY A 67 5.69 11.89 7.75
N VAL A 68 6.11 12.69 8.74
CA VAL A 68 7.00 13.84 8.52
C VAL A 68 8.36 13.38 8.01
N LEU A 69 8.95 12.33 8.59
CA LEU A 69 10.24 11.82 8.16
C LEU A 69 10.19 11.24 6.74
N SER A 70 9.13 10.52 6.40
CA SER A 70 8.87 10.00 5.07
C SER A 70 8.77 11.14 4.04
N TYR A 71 8.00 12.18 4.33
CA TYR A 71 7.89 13.37 3.47
C TYR A 71 9.23 14.09 3.27
N VAL A 72 9.98 14.31 4.36
CA VAL A 72 11.31 14.93 4.29
C VAL A 72 12.28 14.10 3.45
N LEU A 73 12.32 12.79 3.65
CA LEU A 73 13.19 11.90 2.88
C LEU A 73 12.79 11.84 1.41
N ALA A 74 11.50 11.84 1.10
CA ALA A 74 11.02 11.90 -0.27
C ALA A 74 11.35 13.24 -0.96
N ALA A 75 11.37 14.35 -0.22
CA ALA A 75 11.79 15.65 -0.73
C ALA A 75 13.31 15.72 -0.99
N ILE A 76 14.12 15.07 -0.15
CA ILE A 76 15.59 14.98 -0.33
C ILE A 76 15.94 14.02 -1.47
N PHE A 77 15.22 12.91 -1.59
CA PHE A 77 15.41 11.88 -2.59
C PHE A 77 14.17 11.79 -3.49
N PRO A 78 13.92 12.80 -4.33
CA PRO A 78 12.77 12.79 -5.21
C PRO A 78 12.90 11.62 -6.18
N SER A 79 11.90 10.76 -6.15
CA SER A 79 11.72 9.71 -7.12
C SER A 79 11.50 10.31 -8.50
N ARG A 80 12.35 9.91 -9.44
CA ARG A 80 12.21 10.26 -10.87
C ARG A 80 11.32 9.27 -11.62
N LEU A 81 10.81 8.25 -10.92
CA LEU A 81 9.95 7.23 -11.49
C LEU A 81 8.53 7.78 -11.63
N PRO A 82 7.93 7.77 -12.83
CA PRO A 82 6.59 8.33 -13.07
C PRO A 82 5.50 7.69 -12.20
N PHE A 83 5.69 6.44 -11.77
CA PHE A 83 4.75 5.67 -10.95
C PHE A 83 4.95 5.81 -9.45
N TYR A 84 6.00 6.51 -9.03
CA TYR A 84 6.23 6.83 -7.63
C TYR A 84 6.40 8.35 -7.51
N PRO A 85 5.33 9.15 -7.68
CA PRO A 85 5.45 10.59 -7.53
C PRO A 85 5.89 10.93 -6.11
N SER A 86 6.72 11.95 -5.98
CA SER A 86 7.08 12.45 -4.64
C SER A 86 5.80 12.91 -3.93
N PRO A 87 5.56 12.47 -2.68
CA PRO A 87 4.34 12.78 -1.96
C PRO A 87 4.22 14.29 -1.77
N SER A 88 3.04 14.82 -2.05
CA SER A 88 2.73 16.21 -1.75
C SER A 88 2.55 16.41 -0.24
N PHE A 89 2.52 17.67 0.19
CA PHE A 89 2.20 18.00 1.59
C PHE A 89 0.80 17.50 2.00
N LEU A 90 -0.16 17.50 1.07
CA LEU A 90 -1.49 16.96 1.33
C LEU A 90 -1.47 15.44 1.50
N ASP A 91 -0.61 14.74 0.75
CA ASP A 91 -0.42 13.29 0.89
C ASP A 91 0.21 12.92 2.23
N MET A 92 1.13 13.75 2.73
CA MET A 92 1.67 13.59 4.08
C MET A 92 0.57 13.73 5.14
N LEU A 93 -0.26 14.77 5.06
CA LEU A 93 -1.34 15.01 6.02
C LEU A 93 -2.40 13.90 5.98
N SER A 94 -2.82 13.49 4.78
CA SER A 94 -3.78 12.40 4.62
C SER A 94 -3.18 11.08 5.13
N GLY A 95 -1.92 10.79 4.81
CA GLY A 95 -1.20 9.61 5.29
C GLY A 95 -1.13 9.51 6.81
N ILE A 96 -0.87 10.63 7.51
CA ILE A 96 -0.87 10.68 8.99
C ILE A 96 -2.25 10.32 9.54
N VAL A 97 -3.32 10.88 8.99
CA VAL A 97 -4.70 10.61 9.43
C VAL A 97 -5.08 9.15 9.18
N VAL A 98 -4.81 8.65 7.96
CA VAL A 98 -5.09 7.25 7.58
C VAL A 98 -4.31 6.28 8.46
N SER A 99 -3.02 6.55 8.72
CA SER A 99 -2.19 5.72 9.57
C SER A 99 -2.67 5.70 11.03
N ALA A 100 -3.14 6.83 11.56
CA ALA A 100 -3.73 6.88 12.89
C ALA A 100 -5.03 6.05 12.97
N ILE A 101 -5.89 6.13 11.95
CA ILE A 101 -7.10 5.30 11.86
C ILE A 101 -6.72 3.82 11.78
N ALA A 102 -5.79 3.46 10.90
CA ALA A 102 -5.33 2.09 10.73
C ALA A 102 -4.77 1.50 12.04
N ALA A 103 -3.98 2.26 12.80
CA ALA A 103 -3.46 1.82 14.08
C ALA A 103 -4.57 1.47 15.10
N VAL A 104 -5.64 2.27 15.13
CA VAL A 104 -6.81 2.01 16.00
C VAL A 104 -7.58 0.79 15.51
N VAL A 105 -7.86 0.68 14.22
CA VAL A 105 -8.63 -0.44 13.66
C VAL A 105 -7.88 -1.76 13.84
N ILE A 106 -6.58 -1.79 13.54
CA ILE A 106 -5.74 -2.99 13.72
C ILE A 106 -5.70 -3.39 15.20
N ALA A 107 -5.52 -2.43 16.12
CA ALA A 107 -5.54 -2.73 17.56
C ALA A 107 -6.89 -3.32 18.01
N PHE A 108 -8.00 -2.83 17.45
CA PHE A 108 -9.33 -3.34 17.75
C PHE A 108 -9.54 -4.77 17.24
N VAL A 109 -9.15 -5.04 15.98
CA VAL A 109 -9.18 -6.38 15.38
C VAL A 109 -8.37 -7.36 16.23
N VAL A 110 -7.13 -7.01 16.57
CA VAL A 110 -6.23 -7.84 17.37
C VAL A 110 -6.82 -8.12 18.77
N ALA A 111 -7.46 -7.13 19.40
CA ALA A 111 -8.11 -7.33 20.71
C ALA A 111 -9.26 -8.33 20.64
N ILE A 112 -10.12 -8.22 19.61
CA ILE A 112 -11.24 -9.14 19.41
C ILE A 112 -10.73 -10.56 19.15
N LEU A 113 -9.75 -10.70 18.25
CA LEU A 113 -9.17 -11.99 17.91
C LEU A 113 -8.53 -12.65 19.15
N ALA A 114 -7.86 -11.89 20.01
CA ALA A 114 -7.34 -12.43 21.26
C ALA A 114 -8.45 -13.03 22.13
N GLY A 115 -9.62 -12.40 22.20
CA GLY A 115 -10.80 -12.95 22.88
C GLY A 115 -11.25 -14.30 22.32
N LEU A 116 -11.25 -14.47 20.99
CA LEU A 116 -11.62 -15.73 20.33
C LEU A 116 -10.66 -16.88 20.68
N PHE A 117 -9.38 -16.57 20.92
CA PHE A 117 -8.35 -17.55 21.29
C PHE A 117 -8.12 -17.65 22.81
N LYS A 118 -9.12 -17.30 23.64
CA LYS A 118 -9.05 -17.36 25.11
C LYS A 118 -7.97 -16.46 25.74
N GLY A 119 -7.52 -15.44 25.01
CA GLY A 119 -6.69 -14.35 25.53
C GLY A 119 -7.54 -13.20 26.10
N LYS A 120 -6.87 -12.17 26.61
CA LYS A 120 -7.47 -10.92 27.07
C LYS A 120 -7.93 -10.08 25.89
N ASN A 121 -9.25 -9.95 25.73
CA ASN A 121 -9.83 -8.95 24.83
C ASN A 121 -9.72 -7.55 25.45
N SER A 122 -8.58 -6.90 25.23
CA SER A 122 -8.29 -5.58 25.77
C SER A 122 -7.70 -4.67 24.70
N PHE A 123 -8.50 -3.70 24.25
CA PHE A 123 -8.06 -2.69 23.29
C PHE A 123 -6.81 -1.91 23.75
N PRO A 124 -6.70 -1.42 25.01
CA PRO A 124 -5.49 -0.75 25.48
C PRO A 124 -4.22 -1.59 25.34
N LEU A 125 -4.30 -2.87 25.71
CA LEU A 125 -3.17 -3.81 25.62
C LEU A 125 -2.83 -4.13 24.16
N ALA A 126 -3.85 -4.31 23.30
CA ALA A 126 -3.65 -4.55 21.89
C ALA A 126 -3.02 -3.34 21.19
N LEU A 127 -3.48 -2.12 21.49
CA LEU A 127 -2.90 -0.88 20.94
C LEU A 127 -1.44 -0.71 21.35
N ALA A 128 -1.10 -0.99 22.61
CA ALA A 128 0.28 -0.96 23.07
C ALA A 128 1.14 -2.02 22.38
N ALA A 129 0.61 -3.24 22.26
CA ALA A 129 1.30 -4.35 21.62
C ALA A 129 1.60 -4.06 20.14
N THR A 130 0.60 -3.65 19.38
CA THR A 130 0.75 -3.34 17.96
C THR A 130 1.63 -2.10 17.74
N SER A 131 1.47 -1.05 18.55
CA SER A 131 2.30 0.16 18.43
C SER A 131 3.78 -0.12 18.69
N LEU A 132 4.11 -0.95 19.69
CA LEU A 132 5.48 -1.35 19.98
C LEU A 132 6.05 -2.30 18.91
N ALA A 133 5.24 -3.24 18.42
CA ALA A 133 5.66 -4.17 17.37
C ALA A 133 5.92 -3.48 16.03
N PHE A 134 5.12 -2.47 15.68
CA PHE A 134 5.20 -1.80 14.38
C PHE A 134 6.20 -0.65 14.32
N VAL A 135 6.89 -0.31 15.42
CA VAL A 135 7.96 0.70 15.41
C VAL A 135 8.93 0.51 14.24
N PRO A 136 9.47 -0.70 13.97
CA PRO A 136 10.32 -0.93 12.81
C PRO A 136 9.62 -0.63 11.49
N GLY A 137 8.36 -1.05 11.32
CA GLY A 137 7.58 -0.80 10.10
C GLY A 137 7.39 0.69 9.81
N TYR A 138 7.13 1.51 10.84
CA TYR A 138 7.05 2.97 10.71
C TYR A 138 8.39 3.60 10.29
N LEU A 139 9.52 3.07 10.76
CA LEU A 139 10.84 3.47 10.26
C LEU A 139 11.04 3.00 8.81
N GLY A 140 10.63 1.78 8.48
CA GLY A 140 10.72 1.24 7.12
C GLY A 140 9.99 2.12 6.10
N ASN A 141 8.75 2.52 6.42
CA ASN A 141 7.96 3.44 5.60
C ASN A 141 8.62 4.82 5.40
N ALA A 142 9.41 5.29 6.36
CA ALA A 142 10.17 6.52 6.20
C ALA A 142 11.40 6.30 5.32
N LEU A 143 12.13 5.20 5.52
CA LEU A 143 13.40 4.92 4.86
C LEU A 143 13.25 4.43 3.42
N VAL A 144 12.04 4.05 2.99
CA VAL A 144 11.77 3.54 1.63
C VAL A 144 12.24 4.51 0.53
N HIS A 145 12.25 5.81 0.81
CA HIS A 145 12.65 6.86 -0.14
C HIS A 145 14.16 6.91 -0.41
N ILE A 146 14.99 6.21 0.37
CA ILE A 146 16.43 6.15 0.12
C ILE A 146 16.66 5.32 -1.16
N PRO A 147 17.31 5.88 -2.20
CA PRO A 147 17.55 5.16 -3.44
C PRO A 147 18.32 3.86 -3.19
N TRP A 148 17.91 2.77 -3.86
CA TRP A 148 18.54 1.43 -3.84
C TRP A 148 18.44 0.66 -2.51
N LEU A 149 18.62 1.35 -1.37
CA LEU A 149 18.63 0.76 -0.04
C LEU A 149 17.27 0.84 0.65
N GLY A 150 16.45 1.82 0.31
CA GLY A 150 15.21 2.13 1.01
C GLY A 150 14.22 0.97 1.00
N GLY A 151 14.00 0.36 -0.17
CA GLY A 151 13.13 -0.82 -0.28
C GLY A 151 13.63 -2.01 0.54
N LEU A 152 14.93 -2.30 0.49
CA LEU A 152 15.53 -3.39 1.28
C LEU A 152 15.44 -3.14 2.79
N LEU A 153 15.69 -1.90 3.22
CA LEU A 153 15.54 -1.50 4.61
C LEU A 153 14.08 -1.56 5.07
N ALA A 154 13.16 -1.10 4.24
CA ALA A 154 11.72 -1.16 4.52
C ALA A 154 11.25 -2.61 4.67
N LEU A 155 11.69 -3.50 3.77
CA LEU A 155 11.38 -4.93 3.84
C LEU A 155 11.97 -5.58 5.10
N ALA A 156 13.26 -5.34 5.39
CA ALA A 156 13.92 -5.91 6.57
C ALA A 156 13.25 -5.44 7.87
N LEU A 157 12.91 -4.16 7.96
CA LEU A 157 12.21 -3.60 9.11
C LEU A 157 10.75 -4.07 9.20
N GLY A 158 10.08 -4.27 8.06
CA GLY A 158 8.74 -4.86 8.00
C GLY A 158 8.73 -6.29 8.54
N ILE A 159 9.63 -7.14 8.04
CA ILE A 159 9.82 -8.52 8.54
C ILE A 159 10.15 -8.50 10.03
N TYR A 160 11.04 -7.59 10.46
CA TYR A 160 11.37 -7.46 11.87
C TYR A 160 10.15 -7.08 12.73
N GLY A 161 9.32 -6.14 12.26
CA GLY A 161 8.07 -5.78 12.93
C GLY A 161 7.08 -6.95 13.08
N LEU A 162 6.98 -7.81 12.06
CA LEU A 162 6.18 -9.05 12.11
C LEU A 162 6.72 -10.02 13.17
N VAL A 163 8.04 -10.21 13.24
CA VAL A 163 8.68 -11.03 14.27
C VAL A 163 8.42 -10.46 15.67
N LEU A 164 8.47 -9.13 15.85
CA LEU A 164 8.14 -8.50 17.12
C LEU A 164 6.66 -8.69 17.48
N LEU A 165 5.75 -8.57 16.51
CA LEU A 165 4.32 -8.79 16.71
C LEU A 165 4.05 -10.22 17.22
N TRP A 166 4.67 -11.23 16.60
CA TRP A 166 4.60 -12.62 17.05
C TRP A 166 4.99 -12.78 18.54
N ARG A 167 6.04 -12.08 18.97
CA ARG A 167 6.60 -12.20 20.33
C ARG A 167 5.80 -11.42 21.39
N ILE A 168 5.27 -10.24 21.05
CA ILE A 168 4.61 -9.36 22.02
C ILE A 168 3.15 -9.74 22.29
N LEU A 169 2.40 -10.22 21.28
CA LEU A 169 0.99 -10.56 21.40
C LEU A 169 0.68 -11.55 22.55
N PRO A 170 1.36 -12.70 22.68
CA PRO A 170 1.08 -13.63 23.78
C PRO A 170 1.42 -13.07 25.16
N ARG A 171 2.30 -12.06 25.26
CA ARG A 171 2.67 -11.42 26.53
C ARG A 171 1.62 -10.40 26.97
N TYR A 172 1.15 -9.58 26.04
CA TYR A 172 0.23 -8.48 26.34
C TYR A 172 -1.22 -8.94 26.42
N LEU A 173 -1.62 -9.86 25.55
CA LEU A 173 -2.99 -10.36 25.46
C LEU A 173 -3.14 -11.74 26.11
N GLU A 174 -2.10 -12.25 26.77
CA GLU A 174 -2.14 -13.52 27.52
C GLU A 174 -2.69 -14.70 26.70
N VAL A 175 -2.41 -14.73 25.40
CA VAL A 175 -2.90 -15.79 24.51
C VAL A 175 -2.23 -17.13 24.88
N PRO A 176 -3.02 -18.19 25.17
CA PRO A 176 -2.49 -19.51 25.52
C PRO A 176 -1.54 -20.07 24.47
N SER A 177 -0.49 -20.77 24.91
CA SER A 177 0.56 -21.34 24.04
C SER A 177 0.02 -22.21 22.90
N ALA A 178 -1.03 -23.00 23.17
CA ALA A 178 -1.67 -23.87 22.18
C ALA A 178 -2.33 -23.10 21.02
N SER A 179 -2.70 -21.84 21.22
CA SER A 179 -3.45 -21.03 20.26
C SER A 179 -2.66 -19.85 19.70
N ARG A 180 -1.38 -19.69 20.06
CA ARG A 180 -0.54 -18.57 19.62
C ARG A 180 -0.39 -18.50 18.11
N MET A 181 -0.15 -19.65 17.47
CA MET A 181 0.04 -19.73 16.03
C MET A 181 -1.22 -19.33 15.27
N GLY A 182 -2.36 -19.89 15.67
CA GLY A 182 -3.66 -19.56 15.07
C GLY A 182 -4.01 -18.08 15.26
N HIS A 183 -3.83 -17.54 16.46
CA HIS A 183 -4.09 -16.12 16.74
C HIS A 183 -3.23 -15.20 15.87
N TYR A 184 -1.94 -15.50 15.73
CA TYR A 184 -1.05 -14.66 14.94
C TYR A 184 -1.38 -14.71 13.44
N ILE A 185 -1.53 -15.91 12.87
CA ILE A 185 -1.84 -16.07 11.44
C ILE A 185 -3.16 -15.38 11.13
N LEU A 186 -4.21 -15.62 11.95
CA LEU A 186 -5.50 -14.98 11.74
C LEU A 186 -5.40 -13.46 11.91
N SER A 187 -4.70 -12.96 12.93
CA SER A 187 -4.49 -11.52 13.12
C SER A 187 -3.75 -10.87 11.96
N LEU A 188 -2.76 -11.56 11.39
CA LEU A 188 -2.02 -11.09 10.23
C LEU A 188 -2.94 -11.00 9.00
N VAL A 189 -3.65 -12.09 8.68
CA VAL A 189 -4.57 -12.14 7.54
C VAL A 189 -5.68 -11.09 7.69
N THR A 190 -6.32 -10.99 8.85
CA THR A 190 -7.37 -10.00 9.09
C THR A 190 -6.83 -8.57 9.03
N SER A 191 -5.59 -8.32 9.49
CA SER A 191 -4.97 -6.99 9.37
C SER A 191 -4.71 -6.61 7.91
N VAL A 192 -4.27 -7.57 7.08
CA VAL A 192 -4.09 -7.36 5.64
C VAL A 192 -5.42 -7.05 4.96
N VAL A 193 -6.47 -7.85 5.22
CA VAL A 193 -7.82 -7.60 4.69
C VAL A 193 -8.35 -6.24 5.13
N THR A 194 -8.16 -5.89 6.40
CA THR A 194 -8.56 -4.58 6.95
C THR A 194 -7.84 -3.44 6.23
N PHE A 195 -6.55 -3.60 5.97
CA PHE A 195 -5.76 -2.61 5.23
C PHE A 195 -6.27 -2.42 3.80
N PHE A 196 -6.62 -3.51 3.11
CA PHE A 196 -7.24 -3.44 1.78
C PHE A 196 -8.59 -2.71 1.80
N ILE A 197 -9.45 -3.02 2.77
CA ILE A 197 -10.74 -2.33 2.92
C ILE A 197 -10.52 -0.83 3.16
N LEU A 198 -9.59 -0.46 4.05
CA LEU A 198 -9.24 0.93 4.31
C LEU A 198 -8.71 1.63 3.04
N ALA A 199 -7.82 0.98 2.28
CA ALA A 199 -7.26 1.54 1.05
C ALA A 199 -8.34 1.78 -0.03
N THR A 200 -9.29 0.85 -0.17
CA THR A 200 -10.40 0.97 -1.13
C THR A 200 -11.40 2.06 -0.73
N VAL A 201 -11.75 2.13 0.56
CA VAL A 201 -12.72 3.12 1.09
C VAL A 201 -12.18 4.56 1.00
N ILE A 202 -10.88 4.74 1.19
CA ILE A 202 -10.24 6.06 1.23
C ILE A 202 -9.95 6.58 -0.20
N GLY A 203 -10.13 5.74 -1.23
CA GLY A 203 -10.01 6.17 -2.64
C GLY A 203 -8.57 6.46 -3.08
N THR A 204 -7.57 6.07 -2.30
CA THR A 204 -6.14 6.22 -2.67
C THR A 204 -5.72 5.29 -3.80
N GLY A 205 -6.52 4.27 -4.12
CA GLY A 205 -6.14 3.23 -5.07
C GLY A 205 -4.87 2.49 -4.63
N LEU A 206 -4.60 1.35 -5.25
CA LEU A 206 -3.38 0.56 -5.03
C LEU A 206 -2.07 1.29 -5.40
N ILE A 207 -2.13 2.56 -5.80
CA ILE A 207 -1.01 3.31 -6.38
C ILE A 207 -0.19 4.05 -5.29
N GLY A 208 -0.73 4.26 -4.08
CA GLY A 208 -0.08 5.09 -3.06
C GLY A 208 0.62 4.36 -1.90
N ALA A 209 0.37 3.06 -1.69
CA ALA A 209 0.76 2.39 -0.43
C ALA A 209 1.47 1.04 -0.65
N GLY A 210 2.76 1.09 -0.97
CA GLY A 210 3.79 0.22 -0.36
C GLY A 210 3.63 -1.31 -0.36
N THR A 211 2.89 -1.94 -1.26
CA THR A 211 2.80 -3.42 -1.34
C THR A 211 3.84 -4.06 -2.27
N SER A 212 4.95 -3.38 -2.57
CA SER A 212 6.07 -3.90 -3.36
C SER A 212 6.95 -4.91 -2.61
N GLY A 213 6.37 -6.03 -2.17
CA GLY A 213 7.15 -7.14 -1.67
C GLY A 213 6.32 -8.18 -0.92
N LEU A 214 5.73 -9.13 -1.65
CA LEU A 214 5.61 -10.52 -1.21
C LEU A 214 5.13 -11.39 -2.40
N GLU A 215 5.95 -12.35 -2.82
CA GLU A 215 5.67 -13.40 -3.82
C GLU A 215 5.60 -14.79 -3.15
N VAL A 216 4.72 -15.72 -3.59
CA VAL A 216 4.96 -17.18 -3.78
C VAL A 216 3.94 -17.78 -4.80
N SER A 217 4.43 -18.59 -5.75
CA SER A 217 3.79 -19.26 -6.93
C SER A 217 2.82 -20.44 -6.62
N LYS A 218 1.99 -20.97 -7.55
CA LYS A 218 2.34 -21.75 -8.79
C LYS A 218 1.10 -22.17 -9.66
N ASP A 219 1.34 -22.24 -10.98
CA ASP A 219 0.79 -23.19 -11.99
C ASP A 219 -0.58 -22.93 -12.69
N SER A 220 -0.55 -22.50 -13.96
CA SER A 220 -1.46 -22.95 -15.04
C SER A 220 -0.88 -22.55 -16.42
N GLY A 221 -0.81 -23.52 -17.33
CA GLY A 221 -0.08 -23.39 -18.60
C GLY A 221 -0.90 -22.84 -19.76
N PHE A 222 -0.21 -22.17 -20.69
CA PHE A 222 -0.50 -22.22 -22.13
C PHE A 222 0.75 -21.80 -22.93
N MET A 223 1.15 -22.61 -23.92
CA MET A 223 2.20 -22.26 -24.89
C MET A 223 1.72 -21.17 -25.85
N ARG A 224 2.60 -20.24 -26.26
CA ARG A 224 2.49 -19.58 -27.57
C ARG A 224 3.85 -19.17 -28.13
N ASP A 225 4.10 -19.64 -29.35
CA ASP A 225 5.27 -19.37 -30.19
C ASP A 225 5.37 -17.90 -30.61
N GLY A 226 6.61 -17.41 -30.69
CA GLY A 226 6.96 -16.10 -31.23
C GLY A 226 8.14 -15.44 -30.52
N ASP A 227 9.32 -16.05 -30.66
CA ASP A 227 10.67 -15.53 -30.42
C ASP A 227 10.83 -14.25 -29.55
N PHE A 228 10.89 -14.46 -28.24
CA PHE A 228 11.86 -13.78 -27.36
C PHE A 228 12.23 -14.77 -26.25
N GLY A 229 13.53 -14.97 -26.03
CA GLY A 229 14.11 -16.12 -25.33
C GLY A 229 13.44 -16.52 -24.02
N THR A 230 13.29 -17.84 -23.87
CA THR A 230 12.84 -18.57 -22.69
C THR A 230 13.61 -18.14 -21.42
N ALA A 231 12.96 -17.36 -20.56
CA ALA A 231 13.26 -17.25 -19.14
C ALA A 231 12.16 -18.00 -18.37
N PRO A 232 12.48 -18.64 -17.23
CA PRO A 232 11.60 -19.61 -16.58
C PRO A 232 10.27 -18.96 -16.17
N SER A 233 9.18 -19.59 -16.59
CA SER A 233 7.80 -19.24 -16.23
C SER A 233 7.62 -19.29 -14.71
N GLY A 234 7.57 -18.10 -14.12
CA GLY A 234 7.44 -17.82 -12.69
C GLY A 234 7.34 -16.30 -12.49
N LEU A 235 6.92 -15.88 -11.31
CA LEU A 235 6.63 -14.47 -10.97
C LEU A 235 7.83 -13.54 -11.23
N PHE A 236 9.06 -14.02 -11.08
CA PHE A 236 10.29 -13.34 -11.51
C PHE A 236 10.38 -13.09 -13.02
N GLY A 237 9.90 -14.02 -13.85
CA GLY A 237 9.84 -13.85 -15.31
C GLY A 237 8.78 -12.84 -15.73
N ASP A 238 7.63 -12.82 -15.06
CA ASP A 238 6.58 -11.81 -15.30
C ASP A 238 6.99 -10.43 -14.78
N MET A 239 7.68 -10.35 -13.63
CA MET A 239 8.28 -9.11 -13.15
C MET A 239 9.40 -8.61 -14.05
N GLU A 240 10.27 -9.50 -14.55
CA GLU A 240 11.32 -9.12 -15.51
C GLU A 240 10.69 -8.62 -16.81
N ARG A 241 9.63 -9.29 -17.28
CA ARG A 241 8.86 -8.85 -18.45
C ARG A 241 8.20 -7.49 -18.21
N GLN A 242 7.55 -7.28 -17.07
CA GLN A 242 6.89 -6.03 -16.73
C GLN A 242 7.93 -4.90 -16.54
N ALA A 243 9.07 -5.19 -15.92
CA ALA A 243 10.19 -4.26 -15.81
C ALA A 243 10.76 -3.88 -17.18
N LYS A 244 10.90 -4.83 -18.12
CA LYS A 244 11.29 -4.56 -19.51
C LYS A 244 10.26 -3.70 -20.25
N ILE A 245 8.97 -3.99 -20.08
CA ILE A 245 7.88 -3.17 -20.65
C ILE A 245 7.93 -1.74 -20.09
N MET A 246 8.14 -1.61 -18.78
CA MET A 246 8.27 -0.30 -18.12
C MET A 246 9.52 0.46 -18.56
N GLU A 247 10.66 -0.22 -18.70
CA GLU A 247 11.91 0.37 -19.19
C GLU A 247 11.78 0.80 -20.66
N ALA A 248 11.11 0.01 -21.50
CA ALA A 248 10.83 0.38 -22.89
C ALA A 248 9.92 1.61 -22.95
N ALA A 249 8.84 1.63 -22.15
CA ALA A 249 7.94 2.77 -22.06
C ALA A 249 8.60 4.05 -21.51
N ASP A 250 9.61 3.92 -20.63
CA ASP A 250 10.38 5.05 -20.09
C ASP A 250 11.35 5.64 -21.13
N LYS A 251 11.89 4.80 -22.02
CA LYS A 251 12.77 5.24 -23.11
C LYS A 251 12.02 5.87 -24.28
N ASP A 252 10.71 5.66 -24.36
CA ASP A 252 9.90 6.24 -25.42
C ASP A 252 9.79 7.76 -25.26
N THR A 253 10.40 8.46 -26.20
CA THR A 253 10.20 9.89 -26.40
C THR A 253 9.38 10.11 -27.65
N TYR A 254 8.52 11.13 -27.63
CA TYR A 254 7.74 11.53 -28.80
C TYR A 254 7.75 13.05 -28.93
N ASP A 255 8.08 13.54 -30.14
CA ASP A 255 8.06 14.96 -30.47
C ASP A 255 6.72 15.29 -31.16
N PRO A 256 5.77 15.92 -30.44
CA PRO A 256 4.45 16.17 -30.99
C PRO A 256 4.50 17.22 -32.10
N PRO A 257 3.64 17.12 -33.13
CA PRO A 257 3.59 18.10 -34.20
C PRO A 257 3.24 19.48 -33.62
N GLY A 258 3.97 20.51 -34.05
CA GLY A 258 3.83 21.88 -33.52
C GLY A 258 2.45 22.53 -33.72
N ASN A 259 1.60 21.94 -34.57
CA ASN A 259 0.21 22.36 -34.75
C ASN A 259 -0.78 21.69 -33.78
N GLY A 260 -0.34 20.71 -32.98
CA GLY A 260 -1.18 19.98 -32.01
C GLY A 260 -2.29 19.12 -32.63
N LYS A 261 -2.28 18.93 -33.95
CA LYS A 261 -3.31 18.19 -34.69
C LYS A 261 -2.97 16.71 -34.77
N LEU A 262 -3.96 15.87 -34.50
CA LEU A 262 -3.92 14.44 -34.73
C LEU A 262 -4.05 14.15 -36.21
N SER A 263 -3.34 13.11 -36.67
CA SER A 263 -3.59 12.52 -37.98
C SER A 263 -4.63 11.40 -37.89
N LYS A 264 -5.31 11.13 -39.00
CA LYS A 264 -6.24 10.01 -39.10
C LYS A 264 -5.58 8.66 -38.78
N GLY A 265 -4.35 8.46 -39.25
CA GLY A 265 -3.58 7.24 -38.99
C GLY A 265 -3.27 7.03 -37.51
N GLN A 266 -2.96 8.11 -36.78
CA GLN A 266 -2.73 8.05 -35.32
C GLN A 266 -3.98 7.63 -34.55
N VAL A 267 -5.14 8.18 -34.91
CA VAL A 267 -6.41 7.81 -34.27
C VAL A 267 -6.79 6.36 -34.59
N GLN A 268 -6.60 5.91 -35.83
CA GLN A 268 -6.84 4.50 -36.21
C GLN A 268 -5.92 3.53 -35.47
N ASN A 269 -4.63 3.87 -35.32
CA ASN A 269 -3.69 3.03 -34.57
C ASN A 269 -4.06 2.99 -33.08
N PHE A 270 -4.44 4.14 -32.50
CA PHE A 270 -4.92 4.23 -31.12
C PHE A 270 -6.15 3.33 -30.90
N ILE A 271 -7.14 3.38 -31.80
CA ILE A 271 -8.34 2.52 -31.73
C ILE A 271 -7.96 1.05 -31.78
N LYS A 272 -7.03 0.65 -32.67
CA LYS A 272 -6.55 -0.73 -32.78
C LYS A 272 -5.86 -1.21 -31.49
N VAL A 273 -5.05 -0.37 -30.87
CA VAL A 273 -4.39 -0.64 -29.58
C VAL A 273 -5.43 -0.77 -28.46
N MET A 274 -6.40 0.13 -28.41
CA MET A 274 -7.45 0.10 -27.38
C MET A 274 -8.38 -1.10 -27.52
N ALA A 275 -8.72 -1.51 -28.75
CA ALA A 275 -9.49 -2.72 -29.00
C ALA A 275 -8.76 -3.98 -28.49
N LYS A 276 -7.45 -4.11 -28.79
CA LYS A 276 -6.61 -5.18 -28.24
C LYS A 276 -6.52 -5.13 -26.72
N THR A 277 -6.40 -3.94 -26.14
CA THR A 277 -6.35 -3.73 -24.69
C THR A 277 -7.64 -4.18 -24.02
N ARG A 278 -8.80 -3.89 -24.64
CA ARG A 278 -10.10 -4.35 -24.17
C ARG A 278 -10.17 -5.87 -24.18
N ASP A 279 -9.80 -6.51 -25.28
CA ASP A 279 -9.84 -7.97 -25.40
C ASP A 279 -8.90 -8.64 -24.38
N TYR A 280 -7.72 -8.04 -24.14
CA TYR A 280 -6.80 -8.47 -23.09
C TYR A 280 -7.41 -8.35 -21.68
N ARG A 281 -8.04 -7.21 -21.36
CA ARG A 281 -8.72 -7.01 -20.07
C ARG A 281 -9.88 -7.97 -19.87
N ILE A 282 -10.65 -8.26 -20.91
CA ILE A 282 -11.76 -9.23 -20.84
C ILE A 282 -11.22 -10.62 -20.52
N ALA A 283 -10.14 -11.05 -21.17
CA ALA A 283 -9.51 -12.34 -20.89
C ALA A 283 -9.03 -12.43 -19.43
N GLN A 284 -8.32 -11.40 -18.95
CA GLN A 284 -7.84 -11.33 -17.56
C GLN A 284 -9.00 -11.28 -16.54
N THR A 285 -10.06 -10.53 -16.84
CA THR A 285 -11.24 -10.43 -15.96
C THR A 285 -11.95 -11.78 -15.84
N LYS A 286 -12.06 -12.52 -16.95
CA LYS A 286 -12.65 -13.87 -16.94
C LYS A 286 -11.83 -14.84 -16.08
N GLU A 287 -10.50 -14.75 -16.12
CA GLU A 287 -9.63 -15.53 -15.24
C GLU A 287 -9.84 -15.17 -13.77
N LEU A 288 -9.99 -13.88 -13.44
CA LEU A 288 -10.33 -13.42 -12.09
C LEU A 288 -11.72 -13.90 -11.63
N GLU A 289 -12.72 -13.93 -12.51
CA GLU A 289 -14.05 -14.46 -12.20
C GLU A 289 -14.01 -15.97 -11.93
N GLU A 290 -13.21 -16.73 -12.69
CA GLU A 290 -13.01 -18.16 -12.46
C GLU A 290 -12.28 -18.44 -11.15
N LEU A 291 -11.30 -17.61 -10.78
CA LEU A 291 -10.65 -17.64 -9.46
C LEU A 291 -11.62 -17.28 -8.34
N GLY A 292 -12.48 -16.27 -8.55
CA GLY A 292 -13.50 -15.87 -7.59
C GLY A 292 -14.53 -16.97 -7.32
N LYS A 293 -14.98 -17.68 -8.37
CA LYS A 293 -15.90 -18.84 -8.21
C LYS A 293 -15.26 -19.99 -7.46
N LYS A 294 -13.99 -20.32 -7.74
CA LYS A 294 -13.26 -21.34 -6.98
C LYS A 294 -13.08 -20.96 -5.51
N ALA A 295 -12.79 -19.69 -5.25
CA ALA A 295 -12.67 -19.15 -3.90
C ALA A 295 -14.00 -19.12 -3.12
N GLU A 296 -15.15 -19.12 -3.78
CA GLU A 296 -16.46 -19.28 -3.14
C GLU A 296 -16.81 -20.76 -2.84
N GLU A 297 -16.33 -21.70 -3.66
CA GLU A 297 -16.53 -23.13 -3.47
C GLU A 297 -15.60 -23.74 -2.40
N ASP A 298 -14.38 -23.23 -2.29
CA ASP A 298 -13.40 -23.65 -1.28
C ASP A 298 -13.44 -22.75 -0.03
N GLU A 299 -13.65 -23.34 1.15
CA GLU A 299 -13.74 -22.62 2.45
C GLU A 299 -12.40 -21.93 2.84
N ILE A 300 -11.30 -22.25 2.14
CA ILE A 300 -9.97 -21.67 2.35
C ILE A 300 -9.38 -21.28 0.99
N VAL A 301 -9.38 -19.98 0.67
CA VAL A 301 -8.62 -19.44 -0.47
C VAL A 301 -7.13 -19.68 -0.23
N SER A 302 -6.47 -20.40 -1.14
CA SER A 302 -5.04 -20.63 -1.02
C SER A 302 -4.26 -19.34 -1.27
N LEU A 303 -3.09 -19.22 -0.65
CA LEU A 303 -2.20 -18.08 -0.84
C LEU A 303 -1.87 -17.87 -2.34
N SER A 304 -1.72 -18.96 -3.09
CA SER A 304 -1.47 -18.94 -4.54
C SER A 304 -2.63 -18.33 -5.34
N GLU A 305 -3.88 -18.64 -4.99
CA GLU A 305 -5.06 -18.12 -5.70
C GLU A 305 -5.30 -16.64 -5.40
N ALA A 306 -5.08 -16.21 -4.15
CA ALA A 306 -5.11 -14.81 -3.77
C ALA A 306 -4.03 -14.00 -4.53
N PHE A 307 -2.85 -14.59 -4.74
CA PHE A 307 -1.77 -13.98 -5.53
C PHE A 307 -2.11 -13.92 -7.02
N SER A 308 -2.63 -14.99 -7.63
CA SER A 308 -3.09 -14.99 -9.02
C SER A 308 -4.17 -13.93 -9.27
N GLY A 309 -5.09 -13.76 -8.29
CA GLY A 309 -6.08 -12.69 -8.32
C GLY A 309 -5.45 -11.29 -8.38
N MET A 310 -4.37 -11.08 -7.61
CA MET A 310 -3.67 -9.81 -7.56
C MET A 310 -2.82 -9.54 -8.81
N THR A 311 -2.11 -10.54 -9.36
CA THR A 311 -1.38 -10.38 -10.64
C THR A 311 -2.32 -10.13 -11.80
N GLY A 312 -3.48 -10.79 -11.85
CA GLY A 312 -4.50 -10.50 -12.86
C GLY A 312 -4.97 -9.04 -12.79
N ILE A 313 -5.16 -8.49 -11.59
CA ILE A 313 -5.49 -7.06 -11.40
C ILE A 313 -4.35 -6.14 -11.85
N MET A 314 -3.09 -6.48 -11.53
CA MET A 314 -1.94 -5.69 -11.98
C MET A 314 -1.82 -5.70 -13.51
N ASN A 315 -1.98 -6.85 -14.15
CA ASN A 315 -1.96 -7.00 -15.60
C ASN A 315 -3.09 -6.20 -16.27
N ILE A 316 -4.29 -6.16 -15.67
CA ILE A 316 -5.39 -5.30 -16.14
C ILE A 316 -4.99 -3.81 -16.10
N SER A 317 -4.29 -3.40 -15.04
CA SER A 317 -3.85 -2.01 -14.85
C SER A 317 -2.75 -1.59 -15.84
N THR A 318 -1.84 -2.50 -16.22
CA THR A 318 -0.76 -2.23 -17.17
C THR A 318 -1.06 -2.67 -18.61
N ALA A 319 -2.25 -3.24 -18.86
CA ALA A 319 -2.65 -3.83 -20.13
C ALA A 319 -2.42 -2.90 -21.34
N GLU A 320 -2.75 -1.61 -21.20
CA GLU A 320 -2.62 -0.64 -22.28
C GLU A 320 -1.15 -0.42 -22.67
N MET A 321 -0.27 -0.28 -21.68
CA MET A 321 1.17 -0.11 -21.89
C MET A 321 1.79 -1.36 -22.51
N GLU A 322 1.41 -2.53 -21.99
CA GLU A 322 1.86 -3.82 -22.51
C GLU A 322 1.48 -3.99 -23.98
N VAL A 323 0.22 -3.70 -24.37
CA VAL A 323 -0.23 -3.82 -25.75
C VAL A 323 0.49 -2.84 -26.69
N VAL A 324 0.81 -1.63 -26.21
CA VAL A 324 1.58 -0.65 -26.99
C VAL A 324 3.00 -1.15 -27.22
N ILE A 325 3.73 -1.49 -26.16
CA ILE A 325 5.14 -1.89 -26.24
C ILE A 325 5.31 -3.21 -26.99
N THR A 326 4.47 -4.22 -26.72
CA THR A 326 4.53 -5.50 -27.44
C THR A 326 4.07 -5.41 -28.89
N GLY A 327 3.40 -4.32 -29.27
CA GLY A 327 3.02 -4.01 -30.63
C GLY A 327 4.05 -3.16 -31.39
N ASP A 328 5.28 -3.02 -30.87
CA ASP A 328 6.32 -2.10 -31.37
C ASP A 328 5.84 -0.63 -31.46
N GLY A 329 4.87 -0.26 -30.64
CA GLY A 329 4.33 1.10 -30.56
C GLY A 329 5.08 1.98 -29.57
N ASN A 330 4.99 3.30 -29.75
CA ASN A 330 5.60 4.28 -28.86
C ASN A 330 4.60 4.72 -27.77
N TRP A 331 4.94 4.48 -26.50
CA TRP A 331 4.11 4.81 -25.35
C TRP A 331 3.88 6.31 -25.18
N ALA A 332 4.88 7.14 -25.41
CA ALA A 332 4.76 8.60 -25.31
C ALA A 332 3.82 9.17 -26.39
N GLU A 333 3.89 8.65 -27.62
CA GLU A 333 2.95 9.00 -28.70
C GLU A 333 1.52 8.57 -28.33
N HIS A 334 1.36 7.34 -27.84
CA HIS A 334 0.06 6.81 -27.42
C HIS A 334 -0.59 7.67 -26.33
N GLN A 335 0.16 8.04 -25.29
CA GLN A 335 -0.32 8.94 -24.23
C GLN A 335 -0.68 10.33 -24.77
N TRP A 336 0.13 10.87 -25.68
CA TRP A 336 -0.14 12.16 -26.30
C TRP A 336 -1.43 12.13 -27.13
N ILE A 337 -1.65 11.09 -27.95
CA ILE A 337 -2.88 10.92 -28.75
C ILE A 337 -4.10 10.82 -27.82
N LYS A 338 -4.02 9.99 -26.79
CA LYS A 338 -5.07 9.80 -25.79
C LYS A 338 -5.49 11.11 -25.15
N GLU A 339 -4.52 11.92 -24.73
CA GLU A 339 -4.80 13.22 -24.12
C GLU A 339 -5.40 14.22 -25.12
N ARG A 340 -4.93 14.25 -26.37
CA ARG A 340 -5.51 15.12 -27.40
C ARG A 340 -6.95 14.76 -27.74
N LEU A 341 -7.29 13.47 -27.82
CA LEU A 341 -8.66 13.00 -28.04
C LEU A 341 -9.56 13.33 -26.84
N ARG A 342 -9.05 13.20 -25.61
CA ARG A 342 -9.78 13.58 -24.39
C ARG A 342 -10.09 15.08 -24.37
N VAL A 343 -9.07 15.91 -24.62
CA VAL A 343 -9.23 17.37 -24.72
C VAL A 343 -10.22 17.74 -25.82
N ALA A 344 -10.13 17.11 -26.99
CA ALA A 344 -11.07 17.32 -28.09
C ALA A 344 -12.52 17.01 -27.70
N ARG A 345 -12.77 15.87 -27.04
CA ARG A 345 -14.10 15.48 -26.56
C ARG A 345 -14.69 16.50 -25.57
N ILE A 346 -13.86 17.03 -24.66
CA ILE A 346 -14.31 17.93 -23.58
C ILE A 346 -14.46 19.37 -24.07
N GLN A 347 -13.44 19.89 -24.76
CA GLN A 347 -13.33 21.32 -25.08
C GLN A 347 -13.87 21.68 -26.46
N LYS A 348 -14.06 20.69 -27.35
CA LYS A 348 -14.68 20.77 -28.68
C LYS A 348 -14.06 21.77 -29.66
N ASP A 349 -14.14 23.07 -29.43
CA ASP A 349 -13.80 24.13 -30.40
C ASP A 349 -12.96 25.28 -29.83
N ILE A 350 -12.32 25.10 -28.68
CA ILE A 350 -11.53 26.16 -28.02
C ILE A 350 -10.38 26.75 -28.88
N ASN A 351 -9.81 25.95 -29.79
CA ASN A 351 -8.80 26.41 -30.76
C ASN A 351 -8.79 25.50 -32.00
N ASP A 352 -8.09 25.92 -33.06
CA ASP A 352 -8.04 25.22 -34.35
C ASP A 352 -7.54 23.77 -34.27
N ALA A 353 -6.63 23.48 -33.34
CA ALA A 353 -6.11 22.12 -33.15
C ALA A 353 -7.15 21.23 -32.47
N VAL A 354 -7.79 21.73 -31.41
CA VAL A 354 -8.84 21.01 -30.68
C VAL A 354 -10.06 20.78 -31.56
N LYS A 355 -10.46 21.78 -32.36
CA LYS A 355 -11.55 21.64 -33.33
C LYS A 355 -11.28 20.55 -34.37
N HIS A 356 -10.09 20.57 -34.98
CA HIS A 356 -9.66 19.52 -35.91
C HIS A 356 -9.65 18.13 -35.26
N ASN A 357 -9.12 18.02 -34.04
CA ASN A 357 -9.10 16.75 -33.30
C ASN A 357 -10.51 16.29 -32.92
N TYR A 358 -11.44 17.22 -32.67
CA TYR A 358 -12.83 16.90 -32.38
C TYR A 358 -13.58 16.42 -33.63
N GLU A 359 -13.30 16.99 -34.80
CA GLU A 359 -13.82 16.49 -36.08
C GLU A 359 -13.34 15.05 -36.35
N LEU A 360 -12.07 14.74 -36.07
CA LEU A 360 -11.56 13.36 -36.12
C LEU A 360 -12.21 12.46 -35.07
N TYR A 361 -12.41 12.94 -33.85
CA TYR A 361 -13.14 12.18 -32.83
C TYR A 361 -14.56 11.83 -33.30
N LEU A 362 -15.26 12.76 -33.97
CA LEU A 362 -16.59 12.53 -34.51
C LEU A 362 -16.58 11.51 -35.66
N GLU A 363 -15.56 11.55 -36.52
CA GLU A 363 -15.38 10.58 -37.60
C GLU A 363 -15.25 9.14 -37.05
N PHE A 364 -14.53 8.96 -35.95
CA PHE A 364 -14.34 7.68 -35.28
C PHE A 364 -15.25 7.47 -34.06
N ALA A 365 -16.35 8.21 -33.96
CA ALA A 365 -17.13 8.26 -32.72
C ALA A 365 -17.76 6.92 -32.34
N GLU A 366 -18.14 6.07 -33.32
CA GLU A 366 -18.68 4.74 -33.02
C GLU A 366 -17.59 3.82 -32.48
N GLU A 367 -16.45 3.74 -33.18
CA GLU A 367 -15.31 2.92 -32.76
C GLU A 367 -14.79 3.35 -31.39
N LEU A 368 -14.63 4.66 -31.14
CA LEU A 368 -14.17 5.20 -29.85
C LEU A 368 -15.18 5.00 -28.72
N ARG A 369 -16.48 4.92 -29.02
CA ARG A 369 -17.54 4.60 -28.03
C ARG A 369 -17.51 3.13 -27.64
N GLU A 370 -17.15 2.21 -28.54
CA GLU A 370 -17.05 0.78 -28.20
C GLU A 370 -15.87 0.44 -27.27
N ILE A 371 -14.96 1.39 -27.03
CA ILE A 371 -13.75 1.21 -26.20
C ILE A 371 -13.75 2.09 -24.94
N GLU A 372 -14.92 2.63 -24.55
CA GLU A 372 -15.17 3.81 -23.65
C GLU A 372 -14.53 3.85 -22.24
N HIS A 373 -13.59 2.97 -21.92
CA HIS A 373 -12.82 3.00 -20.68
C HIS A 373 -11.38 3.50 -20.91
N TRP A 374 -11.22 4.73 -21.41
CA TRP A 374 -9.92 5.37 -21.68
C TRP A 374 -9.77 6.80 -21.15
#